data_AF-A0A815NPQ2-F1
#
_entry.id   AF-A0A815NPQ2-F1
#
_cell.length_a   1.000
_cell.length_b   1.000
_cell.length_c   1.000
_cell.angle_alpha   90.00
_cell.angle_beta   90.00
_cell.angle_gamma   90.00
#
_symmetry.space_group_name_H-M   'P 1'
#
loop_
_entity.id
_entity.type
_entity.pdbx_description
1 polymer ?
#
loop_
_entity_poly.entity_id
_entity_poly.type
_entity_poly.pdbx_seq_one_letter_code
_entity_poly.pdbx_strand_id
1 'polypeptide(L)'
;MDKSIRPSVLEGGCKSIEFLLKLFFYWNAWLNACVAVERGMNVYKGVSFDKEKSKRYARWITFILPIMIVGAIIHEPLYRHIFKRKVTHSLEETSKDSYTWCITSYPQSVEDYNRAILFIHLLGPFLANLLSSLSIIIGSARRRAEAQRQQSYRRHIRE
;
A
#
# COMPACT_ATOMS: atom_id res chain seq x y z
N MET A 1 36.73 -6.81 -19.28
CA MET A 1 35.79 -7.95 -19.19
C MET A 1 34.42 -7.40 -18.83
N ASP A 2 33.69 -6.89 -19.81
CA ASP A 2 32.33 -6.41 -19.59
C ASP A 2 31.39 -7.61 -19.72
N LYS A 3 30.76 -8.02 -18.61
CA LYS A 3 29.77 -9.10 -18.65
C LYS A 3 28.57 -8.53 -19.38
N SER A 4 28.45 -8.84 -20.68
CA SER A 4 27.25 -8.57 -21.47
C SER A 4 26.03 -9.10 -20.72
N ILE A 5 25.34 -8.21 -19.99
CA ILE A 5 24.11 -8.54 -19.29
C ILE A 5 23.12 -8.89 -20.39
N ARG A 6 22.59 -10.13 -20.35
CA ARG A 6 21.65 -10.62 -21.35
C ARG A 6 20.51 -9.61 -21.49
N PRO A 7 20.16 -9.16 -22.71
CA PRO A 7 19.13 -8.15 -22.92
C PRO A 7 17.77 -8.54 -22.32
N SER A 8 17.49 -9.85 -22.23
CA SER A 8 16.31 -10.40 -21.54
C SER A 8 16.29 -10.17 -20.03
N VAL A 9 17.45 -10.16 -19.36
CA VAL A 9 17.56 -9.87 -17.92
C VAL A 9 17.27 -8.40 -17.66
N LEU A 10 17.74 -7.52 -18.55
CA LEU A 10 17.46 -6.08 -18.48
C LEU A 10 15.97 -5.79 -18.73
N GLU A 11 15.34 -6.50 -19.67
CA GLU A 11 13.90 -6.43 -19.93
C GLU A 11 13.05 -6.92 -18.77
N GLY A 12 13.41 -8.08 -18.20
CA GLY A 12 12.76 -8.59 -16.99
C GLY A 12 12.89 -7.62 -15.82
N GLY A 13 14.08 -7.04 -15.61
CA GLY A 13 14.31 -6.05 -14.56
C GLY A 13 13.46 -4.79 -14.75
N CYS A 14 13.42 -4.26 -15.97
CA CYS A 14 12.63 -3.08 -16.34
C CYS A 14 11.14 -3.26 -16.03
N LYS A 15 10.55 -4.40 -16.36
CA LYS A 15 9.12 -4.66 -16.13
C LYS A 15 8.82 -5.03 -14.68
N SER A 16 9.67 -5.82 -14.04
CA SER A 16 9.35 -6.46 -12.76
C SER A 16 9.71 -5.63 -11.53
N ILE A 17 10.79 -4.84 -11.54
CA ILE A 17 11.30 -4.20 -10.31
C ILE A 17 10.27 -3.22 -9.74
N GLU A 18 9.73 -2.31 -10.55
CA GLU A 18 8.75 -1.33 -10.07
C GLU A 18 7.42 -1.99 -9.71
N PHE A 19 7.00 -2.99 -10.48
CA PHE A 19 5.80 -3.76 -10.18
C PHE A 19 5.90 -4.45 -8.81
N LEU A 20 7.02 -5.13 -8.53
CA LEU A 20 7.27 -5.76 -7.24
C LEU A 20 7.35 -4.73 -6.12
N LEU A 21 8.04 -3.60 -6.34
CA LEU A 21 8.14 -2.53 -5.36
C LEU A 21 6.75 -1.99 -4.98
N LYS A 22 5.90 -1.69 -5.97
CA LYS A 22 4.53 -1.23 -5.76
C LYS A 22 3.68 -2.29 -5.07
N LEU A 23 3.79 -3.55 -5.50
CA LEU A 23 3.07 -4.66 -4.89
C LEU A 23 3.37 -4.76 -3.39
N PHE A 24 4.65 -4.81 -3.01
CA PHE A 24 5.03 -4.89 -1.60
C PHE A 24 4.65 -3.64 -0.81
N PHE A 25 4.83 -2.45 -1.40
CA PHE A 25 4.47 -1.20 -0.75
C PHE A 25 2.97 -1.11 -0.46
N TYR A 26 2.13 -1.38 -1.47
CA TYR A 26 0.67 -1.39 -1.33
C TYR A 26 0.20 -2.49 -0.39
N TRP A 27 0.80 -3.67 -0.46
CA TRP A 27 0.46 -4.77 0.43
C TRP A 27 0.73 -4.40 1.89
N ASN A 28 1.91 -3.85 2.18
CA ASN A 28 2.25 -3.36 3.51
C ASN A 28 1.30 -2.24 4.00
N ALA A 29 1.00 -1.26 3.14
CA ALA A 29 0.10 -0.17 3.48
C ALA A 29 -1.31 -0.67 3.86
N TRP A 30 -1.87 -1.57 3.07
CA TRP A 30 -3.20 -2.16 3.32
C TRP A 30 -3.21 -3.09 4.54
N LEU A 31 -2.17 -3.89 4.77
CA LEU A 31 -2.06 -4.69 5.99
C LEU A 31 -2.04 -3.81 7.24
N ASN A 32 -1.29 -2.70 7.21
CA ASN A 32 -1.28 -1.74 8.31
C ASN A 32 -2.65 -1.10 8.54
N ALA A 33 -3.38 -0.77 7.46
CA ALA A 33 -4.75 -0.31 7.55
C ALA A 33 -5.70 -1.36 8.18
N CYS A 34 -5.59 -2.63 7.80
CA CYS A 34 -6.36 -3.72 8.40
C CYS A 34 -6.08 -3.86 9.90
N VAL A 35 -4.81 -3.80 10.32
CA VAL A 35 -4.41 -3.83 11.74
C VAL A 35 -4.98 -2.62 12.48
N ALA A 36 -4.96 -1.43 11.88
CA ALA A 36 -5.56 -0.26 12.47
C ALA A 36 -7.07 -0.44 12.67
N VAL A 37 -7.80 -0.92 11.65
CA VAL A 37 -9.24 -1.19 11.75
C VAL A 37 -9.53 -2.21 12.86
N GLU A 38 -8.76 -3.30 12.95
CA GLU A 38 -8.90 -4.29 14.02
C GLU A 38 -8.75 -3.66 15.41
N ARG A 39 -7.73 -2.81 15.60
CA ARG A 39 -7.50 -2.08 16.87
C ARG A 39 -8.67 -1.15 17.21
N GLY A 40 -9.20 -0.44 16.21
CA GLY A 40 -10.37 0.42 16.35
C GLY A 40 -11.61 -0.37 16.77
N MET A 41 -11.85 -1.51 16.11
CA MET A 41 -12.96 -2.43 16.43
C MET A 41 -12.82 -3.05 17.82
N ASN A 42 -11.61 -3.42 18.24
CA ASN A 42 -11.34 -3.93 19.58
C ASN A 42 -11.70 -2.89 20.65
N VAL A 43 -11.36 -1.62 20.41
CA VAL A 43 -11.73 -0.52 21.32
C VAL A 43 -13.24 -0.26 21.33
N TYR A 44 -13.89 -0.29 20.17
CA TYR A 44 -15.32 -0.01 20.03
C TYR A 44 -16.20 -1.13 20.61
N LYS A 45 -15.89 -2.40 20.30
CA LYS A 45 -16.67 -3.55 20.77
C LYS A 45 -16.32 -3.98 22.20
N GLY A 46 -15.14 -3.63 22.69
CA GLY A 46 -14.68 -3.98 24.04
C GLY A 46 -14.83 -5.48 24.32
N VAL A 47 -15.66 -5.83 25.30
CA VAL A 47 -15.90 -7.21 25.74
C VAL A 47 -16.61 -8.08 24.70
N SER A 48 -17.29 -7.48 23.72
CA SER A 48 -17.96 -8.21 22.63
C SER A 48 -17.06 -8.51 21.42
N PHE A 49 -15.76 -8.20 21.52
CA PHE A 49 -14.81 -8.44 20.44
C PHE A 49 -14.42 -9.92 20.35
N ASP A 50 -14.82 -10.57 19.25
CA ASP A 50 -14.52 -11.97 18.95
C ASP A 50 -13.16 -12.10 18.25
N LYS A 51 -12.15 -12.53 19.01
CA LYS A 51 -10.77 -12.70 18.53
C LYS A 51 -10.63 -13.85 17.53
N GLU A 52 -11.41 -14.92 17.67
CA GLU A 52 -11.33 -16.08 16.78
C GLU A 52 -11.86 -15.74 15.39
N LYS A 53 -12.96 -14.98 15.32
CA LYS A 53 -13.43 -14.43 14.06
C LYS A 53 -12.41 -13.48 13.44
N SER A 54 -11.83 -12.57 14.24
CA SER A 54 -10.80 -11.64 13.73
C SER A 54 -9.61 -12.38 13.12
N LYS A 55 -9.09 -13.39 13.82
CA LYS A 55 -7.98 -14.22 13.35
C LYS A 55 -8.32 -14.96 12.05
N ARG A 56 -9.55 -15.46 11.91
CA ARG A 56 -10.04 -16.08 10.68
C ARG A 56 -10.03 -15.05 9.54
N TYR A 57 -10.61 -13.87 9.73
CA TYR A 57 -10.62 -12.83 8.70
C TYR A 57 -9.22 -12.35 8.33
N ALA A 58 -8.33 -12.15 9.30
CA ALA A 58 -6.95 -11.77 9.06
C ALA A 58 -6.23 -12.80 8.16
N ARG A 59 -6.42 -14.11 8.42
CA ARG A 59 -5.86 -15.17 7.57
C ARG A 59 -6.36 -15.05 6.13
N TRP A 60 -7.67 -14.86 5.92
CA TRP A 60 -8.24 -14.70 4.57
C TRP A 60 -7.75 -13.43 3.86
N ILE A 61 -7.74 -12.30 4.56
CA ILE A 61 -7.29 -11.01 4.02
C ILE A 61 -5.83 -11.08 3.59
N THR A 62 -4.95 -11.72 4.36
CA THR A 62 -3.52 -11.84 4.00
C THR A 62 -3.31 -12.53 2.65
N PHE A 63 -4.16 -13.49 2.27
CA PHE A 63 -4.06 -14.18 0.99
C PHE A 63 -4.79 -13.45 -0.15
N ILE A 64 -5.98 -12.90 0.12
CA ILE A 64 -6.81 -12.24 -0.91
C ILE A 64 -6.21 -10.89 -1.32
N LEU A 65 -5.69 -10.13 -0.35
CA LEU A 65 -5.18 -8.78 -0.57
C LEU A 65 -4.09 -8.67 -1.66
N PRO A 66 -3.01 -9.49 -1.65
CA PRO A 66 -2.01 -9.42 -2.71
C PRO A 66 -2.59 -9.78 -4.09
N ILE A 67 -3.57 -10.69 -4.18
CA ILE A 67 -4.24 -11.03 -5.44
C ILE A 67 -4.99 -9.82 -6.00
N MET A 68 -5.73 -9.11 -5.13
CA MET A 68 -6.45 -7.89 -5.50
C MET A 68 -5.50 -6.78 -5.96
N ILE A 69 -4.39 -6.60 -5.25
CA ILE A 69 -3.38 -5.59 -5.61
C ILE A 69 -2.76 -5.93 -6.97
N VAL A 70 -2.32 -7.18 -7.18
CA VAL A 70 -1.78 -7.62 -8.47
C VAL A 70 -2.76 -7.35 -9.60
N GLY A 71 -4.05 -7.71 -9.43
CA GLY A 71 -5.08 -7.43 -10.42
C GLY A 71 -5.26 -5.94 -10.72
N ALA A 72 -5.07 -5.08 -9.72
CA ALA A 72 -5.15 -3.64 -9.86
C ALA A 72 -3.94 -3.02 -10.60
N ILE A 73 -2.73 -3.57 -10.44
CA ILE A 73 -1.50 -3.00 -11.04
C ILE A 73 -0.97 -3.77 -12.26
N ILE A 74 -1.69 -4.80 -12.74
CA ILE A 74 -1.24 -5.67 -13.84
C ILE A 74 -1.07 -4.95 -15.18
N HIS A 75 -1.75 -3.81 -15.38
CA HIS A 75 -1.59 -3.01 -16.60
C HIS A 75 -0.17 -2.41 -16.69
N GLU A 76 0.46 -2.09 -15.57
CA GLU A 76 1.77 -1.43 -15.56
C GLU A 76 2.89 -2.25 -16.25
N PRO A 77 3.16 -3.52 -15.90
CA PRO A 77 4.19 -4.30 -16.56
C PRO A 77 3.87 -4.60 -18.04
N LEU A 78 2.59 -4.53 -18.43
CA LEU A 78 2.13 -4.82 -19.79
C LEU A 78 2.46 -3.68 -20.77
N TYR A 79 2.31 -2.43 -20.33
CA TYR A 79 2.59 -1.24 -21.15
C TYR A 79 4.02 -0.71 -21.00
N ARG A 80 4.84 -1.39 -20.18
CA ARG A 80 6.23 -1.01 -19.96
C ARG A 80 7.15 -1.62 -20.99
N HIS A 81 7.92 -0.79 -21.68
CA HIS A 81 8.83 -1.22 -22.74
C HIS A 81 10.22 -0.61 -22.57
N ILE A 82 11.21 -1.31 -23.11
CA ILE A 82 12.58 -0.82 -23.18
C ILE A 82 12.75 0.05 -24.42
N PHE A 83 13.26 1.26 -24.23
CA PHE A 83 13.69 2.15 -25.30
C PHE A 83 15.23 2.22 -25.34
N LYS A 84 15.85 1.75 -26.43
CA LYS A 84 17.31 1.83 -26.63
C LYS A 84 17.63 3.02 -27.54
N ARG A 85 18.30 4.05 -27.02
CA ARG A 85 18.83 5.16 -27.82
C ARG A 85 20.31 4.91 -28.09
N LYS A 86 20.69 4.83 -29.36
CA LYS A 86 22.10 4.88 -29.78
C LYS A 86 22.50 6.36 -29.79
N VAL A 87 23.46 6.75 -28.95
CA VAL A 87 24.06 8.09 -29.05
C VAL A 87 25.26 7.94 -29.98
N THR A 88 25.15 8.50 -31.19
CA THR A 88 26.31 8.66 -32.06
C THR A 88 26.97 9.96 -31.63
N HIS A 89 28.07 9.90 -30.87
CA HIS A 89 28.94 11.06 -30.74
C HIS A 89 29.50 11.36 -32.14
N SER A 90 29.01 12.42 -32.76
CA SER A 90 29.61 12.98 -33.96
C SER A 90 30.94 13.61 -33.56
N LEU A 91 32.01 12.82 -33.71
CA LEU A 91 33.45 13.13 -33.70
C LEU A 91 34.17 12.07 -32.86
N GLU A 92 35.02 11.31 -33.55
CA GLU A 92 35.90 10.23 -33.08
C GLU A 92 35.28 8.89 -32.65
N GLU A 93 35.63 7.87 -33.44
CA GLU A 93 35.32 6.47 -33.26
C GLU A 93 36.02 5.91 -32.00
N THR A 94 35.28 5.54 -30.95
CA THR A 94 35.48 4.23 -30.26
C THR A 94 34.43 3.86 -29.19
N SER A 95 33.55 4.75 -28.73
CA SER A 95 32.50 4.38 -27.77
C SER A 95 31.09 4.58 -28.35
N LYS A 96 30.50 3.48 -28.87
CA LYS A 96 29.05 3.42 -29.14
C LYS A 96 28.32 3.30 -27.82
N ASP A 97 28.18 4.40 -27.09
CA ASP A 97 27.42 4.41 -25.84
C ASP A 97 25.91 4.32 -26.15
N SER A 98 25.35 3.13 -25.95
CA SER A 98 23.91 2.90 -26.06
C SER A 98 23.25 3.07 -24.70
N TYR A 99 22.43 4.10 -24.55
CA TYR A 99 21.63 4.31 -23.34
C TYR A 99 20.31 3.54 -23.45
N THR A 100 20.03 2.73 -22.44
CA THR A 100 18.78 1.95 -22.37
C THR A 100 17.87 2.56 -21.31
N TRP A 101 16.72 3.07 -21.73
CA TRP A 101 15.69 3.64 -20.86
C TRP A 101 14.52 2.67 -20.71
N CYS A 102 13.90 2.68 -19.54
CA CYS A 102 12.73 1.86 -19.22
C CYS A 102 11.53 2.80 -19.03
N ILE A 103 10.71 2.96 -20.07
CA ILE A 103 9.63 3.95 -20.10
C ILE A 103 8.28 3.24 -20.15
N THR A 104 7.32 3.75 -19.39
CA THR A 104 5.91 3.37 -19.45
C THR A 104 5.18 4.33 -20.39
N SER A 105 4.48 3.81 -21.39
CA SER A 105 3.61 4.60 -22.27
C SER A 105 2.22 3.99 -22.25
N TYR A 106 1.26 4.72 -21.70
CA TYR A 106 -0.13 4.30 -21.58
C TYR A 106 -1.00 5.02 -22.62
N PRO A 107 -2.03 4.38 -23.17
CA PRO A 107 -3.13 5.11 -23.78
C PRO A 107 -3.89 5.90 -22.69
N GLN A 108 -4.52 7.01 -23.07
CA GLN A 108 -5.14 7.97 -22.14
C GLN A 108 -6.15 7.32 -21.16
N SER A 109 -6.93 6.33 -21.61
CA SER A 109 -7.86 5.59 -20.77
C SER A 109 -7.19 4.78 -19.65
N VAL A 110 -5.99 4.23 -19.91
CA VAL A 110 -5.21 3.47 -18.92
C VAL A 110 -4.49 4.42 -17.97
N GLU A 111 -4.13 5.62 -18.44
CA GLU A 111 -3.54 6.66 -17.59
C GLU A 111 -4.52 7.15 -16.52
N ASP A 112 -5.78 7.42 -16.90
CA ASP A 112 -6.84 7.80 -15.96
C ASP A 112 -7.11 6.71 -14.92
N TYR A 113 -7.16 5.45 -15.36
CA TYR A 113 -7.30 4.29 -14.48
C TYR A 113 -6.11 4.16 -13.51
N ASN A 114 -4.89 4.28 -14.02
CA ASN A 114 -3.66 4.21 -13.23
C ASN A 114 -3.64 5.30 -12.15
N ARG A 115 -4.04 6.52 -12.51
CA ARG A 115 -4.16 7.63 -11.59
C ARG A 115 -5.19 7.33 -10.50
N ALA A 116 -6.39 6.86 -10.86
CA ALA A 116 -7.43 6.52 -9.89
C ALA A 116 -6.98 5.43 -8.91
N ILE A 117 -6.31 4.38 -9.40
CA ILE A 117 -5.75 3.31 -8.56
C ILE A 117 -4.71 3.82 -7.59
N LEU A 118 -3.80 4.67 -8.07
CA LEU A 118 -2.76 5.23 -7.24
C LEU A 118 -3.36 6.08 -6.11
N PHE A 119 -4.40 6.86 -6.41
CA PHE A 119 -5.15 7.58 -5.38
C PHE A 119 -5.80 6.65 -4.36
N ILE A 120 -6.44 5.56 -4.80
CA ILE A 120 -7.08 4.59 -3.89
C ILE A 120 -6.06 3.92 -2.98
N HIS A 121 -4.92 3.48 -3.53
CA HIS A 121 -3.89 2.78 -2.77
C HIS A 121 -3.10 3.70 -1.83
N LEU A 122 -3.07 5.00 -2.11
CA LEU A 122 -2.48 6.00 -1.23
C LEU A 122 -3.46 6.45 -0.14
N LEU A 123 -4.65 6.89 -0.56
CA LEU A 123 -5.62 7.55 0.32
C LEU A 123 -6.40 6.54 1.17
N GLY A 124 -6.71 5.37 0.64
CA GLY A 124 -7.47 4.34 1.36
C GLY A 124 -6.80 3.91 2.67
N PRO A 125 -5.55 3.43 2.65
CA PRO A 125 -4.83 3.08 3.86
C PRO A 125 -4.62 4.25 4.83
N PHE A 126 -4.39 5.46 4.30
CA PHE A 126 -4.23 6.66 5.11
C PHE A 126 -5.52 6.98 5.89
N LEU A 127 -6.67 7.02 5.23
CA LEU A 127 -7.95 7.29 5.85
C LEU A 127 -8.31 6.22 6.90
N ALA A 128 -8.07 4.95 6.61
CA ALA A 128 -8.34 3.88 7.57
C ALA A 128 -7.51 4.02 8.86
N ASN A 129 -6.23 4.38 8.73
CA ASN A 129 -5.36 4.65 9.87
C ASN A 129 -5.81 5.87 10.66
N LEU A 130 -6.18 6.96 9.98
CA LEU A 130 -6.69 8.19 10.60
C LEU A 130 -8.00 7.94 11.35
N LEU A 131 -8.95 7.25 10.73
CA LEU A 131 -10.25 6.96 11.35
C LEU A 131 -10.10 6.01 12.55
N SER A 132 -9.21 5.04 12.47
CA SER A 132 -8.91 4.16 13.61
C SER A 132 -8.33 4.93 14.79
N SER A 133 -7.33 5.78 14.57
CA SER A 133 -6.69 6.56 15.64
C SER A 133 -7.69 7.51 16.31
N LEU A 134 -8.52 8.20 15.52
CA LEU A 134 -9.59 9.06 16.03
C LEU A 134 -10.61 8.26 16.86
N SER A 135 -11.01 7.09 16.37
CA SER A 135 -11.95 6.20 17.09
C SER A 135 -11.40 5.77 18.45
N ILE A 136 -10.09 5.47 18.53
CA ILE A 136 -9.43 5.10 19.78
C ILE A 136 -9.38 6.28 20.74
N ILE A 137 -8.98 7.47 20.28
CA ILE A 137 -8.87 8.68 21.09
C ILE A 137 -10.24 9.02 21.68
N ILE A 138 -11.27 9.13 20.84
CA ILE A 138 -12.63 9.44 21.26
C ILE A 138 -13.18 8.37 22.22
N GLY A 139 -12.98 7.09 21.90
CA GLY A 139 -13.41 5.99 22.77
C GLY A 139 -12.71 6.00 24.14
N SER A 140 -11.42 6.35 24.19
CA SER A 140 -10.67 6.48 25.44
C SER A 140 -11.13 7.68 26.27
N ALA A 141 -11.41 8.82 25.63
CA ALA A 141 -11.90 10.03 26.27
C ALA A 141 -13.28 9.81 26.89
N ARG A 142 -14.20 9.16 26.15
CA ARG A 142 -15.54 8.81 26.67
C ARG A 142 -15.46 7.90 27.90
N ARG A 143 -14.65 6.84 27.84
CA ARG A 143 -14.46 5.93 28.98
C ARG A 143 -13.91 6.65 30.22
N ARG A 144 -12.96 7.58 30.04
CA ARG A 144 -12.43 8.40 31.14
C ARG A 144 -13.49 9.33 31.72
N ALA A 145 -14.29 9.98 30.87
CA ALA A 145 -15.37 10.86 31.31
C ALA A 145 -16.45 10.11 32.11
N GLU A 146 -16.85 8.91 31.66
CA GLU A 146 -17.81 8.05 32.37
C GLU A 146 -17.25 7.57 33.72
N ALA A 147 -15.99 7.13 33.76
CA ALA A 147 -15.35 6.70 35.01
C ALA A 147 -15.23 7.85 36.03
N GLN A 148 -14.85 9.05 35.60
CA GLN A 148 -14.82 10.23 36.46
C GLN A 148 -16.22 10.60 36.97
N ARG A 149 -17.25 10.53 36.12
CA ARG A 149 -18.64 10.78 36.51
C ARG A 149 -19.12 9.78 37.56
N GLN A 150 -18.82 8.49 37.38
CA GLN A 150 -19.16 7.46 38.37
C GLN A 150 -18.42 7.66 39.70
N GLN A 151 -17.14 8.05 39.66
CA GLN A 151 -16.35 8.32 40.86
C GLN A 151 -16.89 9.53 41.63
N SER A 152 -17.27 10.61 40.93
CA SER A 152 -17.92 11.79 41.53
C SER A 152 -19.25 11.43 42.18
N TYR A 153 -20.09 10.64 41.50
CA TYR A 153 -21.38 10.18 42.04
C TYR A 153 -21.23 9.30 43.29
N ARG A 154 -20.29 8.34 43.27
CA ARG A 154 -20.00 7.51 44.45
C ARG A 154 -19.47 8.30 45.64
N ARG A 155 -18.77 9.41 45.39
CA ARG A 155 -18.29 10.31 46.45
C ARG A 155 -19.45 11.02 47.15
N HIS A 156 -20.45 11.49 46.38
CA HIS A 156 -21.65 12.15 46.93
C HIS A 156 -22.59 11.22 47.71
N ILE A 157 -22.58 9.91 47.45
CA ILE A 157 -23.42 8.94 48.20
C ILE A 157 -22.75 8.48 49.51
N ARG A 158 -21.43 8.62 49.61
CA ARG A 158 -20.65 8.16 50.77
C ARG A 158 -20.50 9.23 51.86
N GLU A 159 -20.82 10.49 51.54
CA GLU A 159 -21.09 11.58 52.51
C GLU A 159 -22.55 11.54 52.96
#